data_AF-A0A1F5DGS3-F1
#
_entry.id   AF-A0A1F5DGS3-F1
#
_cell.length_a   1.000
_cell.length_b   1.000
_cell.length_c   1.000
_cell.angle_alpha   90.00
_cell.angle_beta   90.00
_cell.angle_gamma   90.00
#
_symmetry.space_group_name_H-M   'P 1'
#
loop_
_entity.id
_entity.type
_entity.pdbx_description
1 polymer ?
#
loop_
_entity_poly.entity_id
_entity_poly.type
_entity_poly.pdbx_seq_one_letter_code
_entity_poly.pdbx_strand_id
1 'polypeptide(L)' 'MYKQSMGKAFWYLGITATIPIMAFAGYIIGKYYDQELMGALIGTLLGTFLVWIDMLKLSGLIGAKKRKNAGK' A
#
# COMPACT_ATOMS: atom_id res chain seq x y z
N MET A 1 -10.97 3.23 25.62
CA MET A 1 -10.60 3.97 24.38
C MET A 1 -9.65 3.14 23.50
N TYR A 2 -9.93 1.83 23.29
CA TYR A 2 -8.96 0.88 22.68
C TYR A 2 -9.23 0.58 21.19
N LYS A 3 -10.48 0.77 20.72
CA LYS A 3 -10.91 0.45 19.34
C LYS A 3 -10.20 1.25 18.23
N GLN A 4 -9.72 2.47 18.51
CA GLN A 4 -8.98 3.26 17.51
C GLN A 4 -7.52 2.82 17.28
N SER A 5 -6.94 2.06 18.21
CA SER A 5 -5.54 1.59 18.09
C SER A 5 -5.43 0.37 17.17
N MET A 6 -6.32 -0.60 17.32
CA MET A 6 -6.37 -1.81 16.49
C MET A 6 -6.61 -1.50 15.01
N GLY A 7 -7.54 -0.58 14.70
CA GLY A 7 -7.82 -0.22 13.30
C GLY A 7 -6.62 0.38 12.58
N LYS A 8 -5.81 1.18 13.28
CA LYS A 8 -4.55 1.74 12.74
C LYS A 8 -3.47 0.67 12.59
N ALA A 9 -3.32 -0.22 13.57
CA ALA A 9 -2.36 -1.32 13.50
C ALA A 9 -2.66 -2.27 12.32
N PHE A 10 -3.94 -2.62 12.11
CA PHE A 10 -4.39 -3.40 10.95
C PHE A 10 -4.12 -2.69 9.62
N TRP A 11 -4.28 -1.37 9.60
CA TRP A 11 -3.96 -0.55 8.44
C TRP A 11 -2.47 -0.59 8.10
N TYR A 12 -1.60 -0.45 9.10
CA TYR A 12 -0.15 -0.57 8.89
C TYR A 12 0.26 -1.96 8.43
N LEU A 13 -0.36 -3.02 8.97
CA LEU A 13 -0.15 -4.39 8.50
C LEU A 13 -0.57 -4.55 7.03
N GLY A 14 -1.71 -3.98 6.64
CA GLY A 14 -2.16 -3.97 5.24
C GLY A 14 -1.17 -3.28 4.31
N ILE A 15 -0.61 -2.13 4.72
CA ILE A 15 0.42 -1.42 3.95
C ILE A 15 1.66 -2.31 3.79
N THR A 16 2.14 -2.97 4.84
CA THR A 16 3.31 -3.86 4.73
C THR A 16 3.07 -5.09 3.87
N ALA A 17 1.84 -5.63 3.88
CA ALA A 17 1.45 -6.76 3.03
C ALA A 17 1.35 -6.40 1.54
N THR A 18 1.30 -5.09 1.22
CA THR A 18 1.19 -4.62 -0.17
C THR A 18 2.42 -5.00 -0.99
N ILE A 19 3.62 -5.04 -0.37
CA ILE A 19 4.86 -5.41 -1.07
C ILE A 19 4.86 -6.90 -1.45
N PRO A 20 4.63 -7.87 -0.53
CA PRO A 20 4.50 -9.28 -0.89
C PRO A 20 3.39 -9.56 -1.90
N ILE A 21 2.23 -8.89 -1.77
CA ILE A 21 1.11 -9.07 -2.70
C ILE A 21 1.50 -8.65 -4.12
N MET A 22 2.14 -7.49 -4.26
CA MET A 22 2.59 -7.00 -5.57
C MET A 22 3.74 -7.81 -6.14
N ALA A 23 4.66 -8.30 -5.29
CA ALA A 23 5.71 -9.23 -5.70
C ALA A 23 5.12 -10.53 -6.26
N PHE A 24 4.11 -11.08 -5.61
CA PHE A 24 3.41 -12.28 -6.07
C PHE A 24 2.60 -12.04 -7.34
N ALA A 25 1.90 -10.91 -7.44
CA ALA A 25 1.22 -10.52 -8.67
C ALA A 25 2.21 -10.37 -9.84
N GLY A 26 3.36 -9.72 -9.59
CA GLY A 26 4.45 -9.59 -10.54
C GLY A 26 5.04 -10.93 -10.97
N TYR A 27 5.19 -11.88 -10.04
CA TYR A 27 5.62 -13.26 -10.35
C TYR A 27 4.63 -13.95 -11.30
N ILE A 28 3.32 -13.88 -11.00
CA ILE A 28 2.28 -14.48 -11.86
C ILE A 28 2.33 -13.87 -13.26
N ILE A 29 2.44 -12.54 -13.35
CA ILE A 29 2.53 -11.84 -14.65
C ILE A 29 3.82 -12.24 -15.37
N GLY A 30 4.96 -12.25 -14.69
CA GLY A 30 6.26 -12.62 -15.24
C GLY A 30 6.31 -14.05 -15.76
N LYS A 31 5.53 -14.96 -15.15
CA LYS A 31 5.38 -16.34 -15.60
C LYS A 31 4.80 -16.46 -17.01
N TYR A 32 3.93 -15.54 -17.43
CA TYR A 32 3.42 -15.53 -18.81
C TYR A 32 4.47 -15.14 -19.85
N TYR A 33 5.58 -14.54 -19.43
CA TYR A 33 6.66 -14.07 -20.29
C TYR A 33 7.97 -14.86 -20.09
N ASP A 34 7.94 -15.99 -19.38
CA ASP A 34 9.13 -16.78 -18.99
C ASP A 34 10.16 -15.98 -18.16
N GLN A 35 9.71 -14.90 -17.52
CA GLN A 35 10.53 -13.95 -16.77
C GLN A 35 10.01 -13.78 -15.34
N GLU A 36 9.87 -14.88 -14.63
CA GLU A 36 9.25 -14.97 -13.30
C GLU A 36 9.98 -14.12 -12.26
N LEU A 37 11.30 -14.23 -12.20
CA LEU A 37 12.15 -13.47 -11.28
C LEU A 37 12.07 -11.96 -11.56
N MET A 38 12.10 -11.59 -12.84
CA MET A 38 12.05 -10.20 -13.29
C MET A 38 10.68 -9.59 -13.01
N GLY A 39 9.60 -10.34 -13.26
CA GLY A 39 8.24 -9.97 -12.90
C GLY A 39 8.06 -9.78 -11.39
N ALA A 40 8.60 -10.68 -10.57
CA ALA A 40 8.56 -10.57 -9.11
C ALA A 40 9.32 -9.33 -8.60
N LEU A 41 10.49 -9.03 -9.20
CA LEU A 41 11.27 -7.82 -8.89
C LEU A 41 10.51 -6.55 -9.25
N ILE A 42 9.92 -6.49 -10.44
CA ILE A 42 9.09 -5.36 -10.87
C ILE A 42 7.88 -5.20 -9.94
N GLY A 43 7.22 -6.30 -9.60
CA GLY A 43 6.12 -6.31 -8.64
C GLY A 43 6.53 -5.78 -7.26
N THR A 44 7.70 -6.17 -6.76
CA THR A 44 8.25 -5.69 -5.49
C THR A 44 8.56 -4.19 -5.52
N LEU A 45 9.16 -3.72 -6.63
CA LEU A 45 9.45 -2.29 -6.83
C LEU A 45 8.16 -1.46 -6.87
N LEU A 46 7.14 -1.93 -7.59
CA LEU A 46 5.82 -1.28 -7.63
C LEU A 46 5.14 -1.29 -6.26
N GLY A 47 5.17 -2.41 -5.55
CA GLY A 47 4.63 -2.50 -4.19
C GLY A 47 5.30 -1.52 -3.22
N THR A 48 6.63 -1.39 -3.31
CA THR A 48 7.40 -0.43 -2.50
C THR A 48 7.01 1.01 -2.84
N PHE A 49 6.84 1.32 -4.13
CA PHE A 49 6.41 2.65 -4.58
C PHE A 49 5.00 3.00 -4.09
N LEU A 50 4.08 2.04 -4.09
CA LEU A 50 2.72 2.22 -3.56
C LEU A 50 2.73 2.49 -2.05
N VAL A 51 3.56 1.76 -1.29
CA VAL A 51 3.74 2.01 0.15
C VAL A 51 4.25 3.44 0.40
N TRP A 52 5.20 3.92 -0.39
CA TRP A 52 5.68 5.31 -0.28
C TRP A 52 4.58 6.33 -0.57
N ILE A 53 3.75 6.11 -1.60
CA ILE A 53 2.61 6.98 -1.90
C ILE A 53 1.61 6.99 -0.73
N ASP A 54 1.29 5.84 -0.16
CA ASP A 54 0.37 5.75 0.97
C ASP A 54 0.96 6.42 2.22
N MET A 55 2.27 6.31 2.44
CA MET A 55 2.97 6.99 3.52
C MET A 55 2.95 8.52 3.33
N LEU A 56 3.12 9.03 2.11
CA LEU A 56 2.99 10.45 1.78
C LEU A 56 1.56 10.98 1.96
N LYS A 57 0.56 10.18 1.59
CA LYS A 57 -0.86 10.49 1.84
C LYS A 57 -1.17 10.53 3.35
N LEU A 58 -0.67 9.56 4.12
CA LEU A 58 -0.78 9.49 5.58
C LEU A 58 -0.10 10.66 6.28
N SER A 59 1.06 11.10 5.78
CA SER A 59 1.79 12.25 6.29
C SER A 59 1.08 13.60 6.02
N GLY A 60 -0.07 13.60 5.36
CA GLY A 60 -0.84 14.82 5.09
C GLY A 60 -0.29 15.71 3.97
N LEU A 61 0.77 15.27 3.28
CA LEU A 61 1.34 16.00 2.14
C LEU A 61 0.43 15.98 0.90
N ILE A 62 -0.43 14.97 0.77
CA ILE A 62 -1.33 14.78 -0.39
C ILE A 62 -2.82 14.78 0.02
N GLY A 63 -3.12 14.79 1.33
CA GLY A 63 -4.47 14.71 1.86
C GLY A 63 -5.10 16.08 2.13
N ALA A 64 -5.77 16.64 1.13
CA ALA A 64 -6.69 17.76 1.32
C ALA A 64 -7.66 17.49 2.48
N LYS A 65 -7.53 18.31 3.52
CA LYS A 65 -8.51 18.74 4.51
C LYS A 65 -9.96 18.24 4.25
N LYS A 66 -10.32 17.04 4.72
CA LYS A 66 -11.74 16.73 4.99
C LYS A 66 -12.11 17.27 6.37
N ARG A 67 -12.13 18.61 6.52
CA ARG A 67 -12.86 19.23 7.64
C ARG A 67 -14.35 19.05 7.35
N LYS A 68 -14.90 18.02 7.97
CA LYS A 68 -16.31 17.88 8.27
C LYS A 68 -16.75 19.09 9.12
N ASN A 69 -17.20 20.16 8.48
CA ASN A 69 -18.11 21.11 9.12
C ASN A 69 -19.53 20.64 8.81
N ALA A 70 -19.96 19.61 9.54
CA ALA A 70 -21.36 19.52 9.92
C ALA A 70 -21.54 20.58 11.02
N GLY A 71 -22.36 21.59 10.74
CA GLY A 71 -22.58 22.68 11.69
C GLY A 71 -23.19 23.90 11.02
N LYS A 72 -24.43 23.79 10.58
CA LYS A 72 -25.56 24.55 11.10
C LYS A 72 -26.85 23.94 10.59
#